data_AF-A0A933B3N8-F1
#
_entry.id   AF-A0A933B3N8-F1
#
_cell.length_a   1.000
_cell.length_b   1.000
_cell.length_c   1.000
_cell.angle_alpha   90.00
_cell.angle_beta   90.00
_cell.angle_gamma   90.00
#
_symmetry.space_group_name_H-M   'P 1'
#
loop_
_entity.id
_entity.type
_entity.pdbx_description
1 polymer ?
#
loop_
_entity_poly.entity_id
_entity_poly.type
_entity_poly.pdbx_seq_one_letter_code
_entity_poly.pdbx_strand_id
1 'polypeptide(L)'
;MSNGEGQETTAPGETKEQRFQRLATKRTQAALQKIRLLTNLTGSSYAYTPEQAAKILGALREAVNALEARFNRVRGSQRADASFSL
;
A
#
# COMPACT_ATOMS: atom_id res chain seq x y z
N MET A 1 25.43 -20.21 -5.67
CA MET A 1 24.79 -19.37 -4.62
C MET A 1 24.83 -17.93 -5.08
N SER A 2 23.71 -17.20 -4.91
CA SER A 2 23.52 -15.75 -5.12
C SER A 2 23.61 -15.18 -6.54
N ASN A 3 22.74 -14.29 -7.01
CA ASN A 3 21.52 -13.70 -6.45
C ASN A 3 20.59 -13.36 -7.62
N GLY A 4 19.31 -13.73 -7.49
CA GLY A 4 18.25 -13.21 -8.34
C GLY A 4 17.92 -11.78 -7.90
N GLU A 5 18.65 -10.81 -8.46
CA GLU A 5 18.25 -9.41 -8.39
C GLU A 5 17.10 -9.22 -9.38
N GLY A 6 15.88 -9.11 -8.84
CA GLY A 6 14.71 -8.73 -9.62
C GLY A 6 14.97 -7.38 -10.27
N GLN A 7 15.13 -7.37 -11.59
CA GLN A 7 15.28 -6.17 -12.39
C GLN A 7 14.10 -5.24 -12.13
N GLU A 8 14.37 -4.13 -11.44
CA GLU A 8 13.44 -3.02 -11.31
C GLU A 8 13.33 -2.34 -12.68
N THR A 9 12.27 -2.67 -13.41
CA THR A 9 11.96 -2.08 -14.72
C THR A 9 11.54 -0.61 -14.53
N THR A 10 12.50 0.30 -14.40
CA THR A 10 12.26 1.71 -14.72
C THR A 10 12.23 1.86 -16.23
N ALA A 11 11.04 2.10 -16.79
CA ALA A 11 10.91 2.46 -18.20
C ALA A 11 11.68 3.78 -18.47
N PRO A 12 12.61 3.82 -19.42
CA PRO A 12 13.28 5.07 -19.79
C PRO A 12 12.24 6.08 -20.31
N GLY A 13 12.14 7.25 -19.67
CA GLY A 13 11.33 8.39 -20.16
C GLY A 13 10.03 8.70 -19.42
N GLU A 14 9.71 8.05 -18.29
CA GLU A 14 8.51 8.39 -17.51
C GLU A 14 8.62 9.76 -16.81
N THR A 15 7.54 10.54 -16.80
CA THR A 15 7.44 11.77 -16.00
C THR A 15 7.34 11.43 -14.51
N LYS A 16 7.60 12.42 -13.63
CA LYS A 16 7.42 12.24 -12.17
C LYS A 16 5.99 11.80 -11.82
N GLU A 17 5.00 12.32 -12.55
CA GLU A 17 3.60 11.97 -12.37
C GLU A 17 3.32 10.52 -12.79
N GLN A 18 3.78 10.12 -13.99
CA GLN A 18 3.63 8.74 -14.47
C GLN A 18 4.32 7.74 -13.53
N ARG A 19 5.52 8.08 -13.03
CA ARG A 19 6.23 7.29 -12.04
C ARG A 19 5.43 7.17 -10.74
N PHE A 20 4.85 8.27 -10.27
CA PHE A 20 4.00 8.28 -9.07
C PHE A 20 2.79 7.36 -9.26
N GLN A 21 2.01 7.55 -10.33
CA GLN A 21 0.82 6.75 -10.61
C GLN A 21 1.15 5.26 -10.67
N ARG A 22 2.16 4.87 -11.46
CA ARG A 22 2.61 3.47 -11.57
C ARG A 22 2.99 2.87 -10.22
N LEU A 23 3.78 3.57 -9.42
CA LEU A 23 4.22 3.08 -8.11
C LEU A 23 3.07 3.07 -7.09
N ALA A 24 2.22 4.08 -7.09
CA ALA A 24 1.08 4.21 -6.19
C ALA A 24 0.07 3.08 -6.44
N THR A 25 -0.30 2.82 -7.70
CA THR A 25 -1.20 1.71 -8.07
C THR A 25 -0.61 0.37 -7.63
N LYS A 26 0.63 0.06 -8.02
CA LYS A 26 1.28 -1.22 -7.67
C LYS A 26 1.35 -1.43 -6.15
N ARG A 27 1.77 -0.40 -5.40
CA ARG A 27 1.92 -0.49 -3.94
C ARG A 27 0.58 -0.60 -3.22
N THR A 28 -0.43 0.14 -3.68
CA THR A 28 -1.77 0.09 -3.08
C THR A 28 -2.42 -1.27 -3.32
N GLN A 29 -2.34 -1.81 -4.54
CA GLN A 29 -2.84 -3.15 -4.83
C GLN A 29 -2.14 -4.22 -3.98
N ALA A 30 -0.82 -4.14 -3.83
CA ALA A 30 -0.09 -5.05 -2.94
C ALA A 30 -0.55 -4.95 -1.48
N ALA A 31 -0.75 -3.74 -0.95
CA ALA A 31 -1.27 -3.52 0.40
C ALA A 31 -2.68 -4.11 0.58
N LEU A 32 -3.59 -3.87 -0.38
CA LEU A 32 -4.94 -4.43 -0.37
C LEU A 32 -4.93 -5.97 -0.40
N GLN A 33 -4.03 -6.58 -1.17
CA GLN A 33 -3.89 -8.05 -1.16
C GLN A 33 -3.42 -8.56 0.20
N LYS A 34 -2.47 -7.89 0.87
CA LYS A 34 -2.05 -8.27 2.22
C LYS A 34 -3.18 -8.14 3.24
N ILE A 35 -3.99 -7.08 3.14
CA ILE A 35 -5.18 -6.92 3.98
C ILE A 35 -6.17 -8.07 3.74
N ARG A 36 -6.42 -8.47 2.48
CA ARG A 36 -7.28 -9.63 2.17
C ARG A 36 -6.76 -10.92 2.80
N LEU A 37 -5.45 -11.15 2.80
CA LEU A 37 -4.86 -12.32 3.47
C LEU A 37 -5.06 -12.27 4.99
N LEU A 38 -4.99 -11.09 5.61
CA LEU A 38 -5.31 -10.93 7.03
C LEU A 38 -6.80 -11.20 7.30
N THR A 39 -7.69 -10.77 6.41
CA THR A 39 -9.12 -11.10 6.48
C THR A 39 -9.34 -12.61 6.44
N ASN A 40 -8.59 -13.36 5.61
CA ASN A 40 -8.72 -14.81 5.55
C ASN A 40 -8.40 -15.52 6.90
N LEU A 41 -7.65 -14.86 7.79
CA LEU A 41 -7.38 -15.37 9.14
C LEU A 41 -8.62 -15.35 10.04
N THR A 42 -9.73 -14.71 9.61
CA THR A 42 -11.00 -14.78 10.33
C THR A 42 -11.79 -16.04 9.99
N GLY A 43 -11.30 -16.86 9.06
CA GLY A 43 -11.93 -18.12 8.65
C GLY A 43 -11.86 -19.20 9.73
N SER A 44 -12.68 -20.23 9.58
CA SER A 44 -12.82 -21.34 10.55
C SER A 44 -11.55 -22.16 10.79
N SER A 45 -10.54 -22.04 9.93
CA SER A 45 -9.24 -22.72 10.08
C SER A 45 -8.31 -22.08 11.12
N TYR A 46 -8.66 -20.91 11.65
CA TYR A 46 -7.82 -20.15 12.56
C TYR A 46 -8.56 -19.77 13.83
N ALA A 47 -7.83 -19.75 14.94
CA ALA A 47 -8.30 -19.20 16.20
C ALA A 47 -7.47 -17.95 16.53
N TYR A 48 -8.14 -16.88 16.92
CA TYR A 48 -7.51 -15.65 17.37
C TYR A 48 -8.28 -15.10 18.58
N THR A 49 -7.57 -14.39 19.46
CA THR A 49 -8.21 -13.69 20.56
C THR A 49 -8.63 -12.28 20.13
N PRO A 50 -9.62 -11.67 20.81
CA PRO A 50 -9.96 -10.28 20.59
C PRO A 50 -8.76 -9.33 20.73
N GLU A 51 -7.82 -9.58 21.65
CA GLU A 51 -6.62 -8.76 21.80
C GLU A 51 -5.67 -8.89 20.59
N GLN A 52 -5.53 -10.09 20.02
CA GLN A 52 -4.70 -10.28 18.82
C GLN A 52 -5.30 -9.52 17.62
N ALA A 53 -6.61 -9.60 17.42
CA ALA A 53 -7.30 -8.83 16.39
C ALA A 53 -7.15 -7.32 16.61
N ALA A 54 -7.31 -6.85 17.85
CA ALA A 54 -7.14 -5.44 18.19
C ALA A 54 -5.73 -4.92 17.89
N LYS A 55 -4.68 -5.70 18.19
CA LYS A 55 -3.29 -5.34 17.87
C LYS A 55 -3.04 -5.26 16.36
N ILE A 56 -3.53 -6.23 15.59
CA ILE A 56 -3.38 -6.24 14.13
C ILE A 56 -4.08 -5.02 13.53
N LEU A 57 -5.34 -4.78 13.89
CA LEU A 57 -6.13 -3.66 13.39
C LEU A 57 -5.53 -2.30 13.83
N GLY A 58 -5.03 -2.21 15.06
CA GLY A 58 -4.34 -1.04 15.58
C GLY A 58 -3.11 -0.69 14.73
N ALA A 59 -2.22 -1.66 14.48
CA ALA A 59 -1.03 -1.46 13.66
C ALA A 59 -1.36 -1.01 12.22
N LEU A 60 -2.40 -1.60 11.60
CA LEU A 60 -2.85 -1.20 10.27
C LEU A 60 -3.36 0.25 10.25
N ARG A 61 -4.16 0.65 11.26
CA ARG A 61 -4.68 2.02 11.39
C ARG A 61 -3.54 3.02 11.61
N GLU A 62 -2.60 2.72 12.49
CA GLU A 62 -1.43 3.57 12.73
C GLU A 62 -0.62 3.80 11.46
N ALA A 63 -0.40 2.76 10.65
CA ALA A 63 0.32 2.86 9.39
C ALA A 63 -0.43 3.76 8.38
N VAL A 64 -1.76 3.64 8.28
CA VAL A 64 -2.60 4.49 7.41
C VAL A 64 -2.58 5.94 7.91
N ASN A 65 -2.71 6.18 9.21
CA ASN A 65 -2.66 7.52 9.80
C ASN A 65 -1.31 8.20 9.53
N ALA A 66 -0.20 7.45 9.65
CA ALA A 66 1.13 7.95 9.34
C ALA A 66 1.28 8.29 7.84
N LEU A 67 0.70 7.48 6.94
CA LEU A 67 0.67 7.74 5.51
C LEU A 67 -0.13 9.01 5.19
N GLU A 68 -1.33 9.13 5.74
CA GLU A 68 -2.21 10.29 5.58
C GLU A 68 -1.52 11.58 6.06
N ALA A 69 -0.90 11.56 7.24
CA ALA A 69 -0.17 12.70 7.77
C ALA A 69 0.96 13.17 6.84
N ARG A 70 1.60 12.26 6.10
CA ARG A 70 2.64 12.59 5.11
C ARG A 70 2.05 13.21 3.86
N PHE A 71 0.96 12.65 3.32
CA PHE A 71 0.26 13.23 2.18
C PHE A 71 -0.30 14.63 2.48
N ASN A 72 -0.92 14.82 3.65
CA ASN A 72 -1.52 16.10 4.05
C ASN A 72 -0.48 17.19 4.35
N ARG A 73 0.75 16.83 4.74
CA ARG A 73 1.85 17.78 4.96
C ARG A 73 2.41 18.32 3.63
N VAL A 74 2.32 17.53 2.56
CA VAL A 74 2.75 17.94 1.23
C VAL A 74 1.58 18.68 0.57
N ARG A 75 1.65 20.02 0.51
CA ARG A 75 0.75 20.79 -0.38
C ARG A 75 1.12 20.50 -1.84
N GLY A 76 0.63 19.38 -2.37
CA GLY A 76 0.73 19.04 -3.78
C GLY A 76 -0.03 20.05 -4.65
N SER A 77 0.45 20.28 -5.87
CA SER A 77 -0.20 21.14 -6.87
C SER A 77 -1.67 20.73 -7.05
N GLN A 78 -2.59 21.69 -6.93
CA GLN A 78 -4.05 21.52 -6.87
C GLN A 78 -4.71 21.11 -8.20
N ARG A 79 -3.97 20.56 -9.18
CA ARG A 79 -4.63 20.02 -10.36
C ARG A 79 -5.14 18.62 -10.02
N ALA A 80 -6.46 18.51 -9.84
CA ALA A 80 -7.13 17.23 -9.78
C ALA A 80 -6.83 16.46 -11.08
N ASP A 81 -6.10 15.36 -10.96
CA ASP A 81 -5.92 14.42 -12.06
C ASP A 81 -7.06 13.41 -12.03
N ALA A 82 -8.08 13.64 -12.84
CA ALA A 82 -9.26 12.78 -12.95
C ALA A 82 -8.96 11.40 -13.57
N SER A 83 -7.73 11.17 -14.06
CA SER A 83 -7.34 9.91 -14.70
C SER A 83 -6.72 8.87 -13.75
N PHE A 84 -6.38 9.25 -12.51
CA PHE A 84 -5.79 8.31 -11.55
C PHE A 84 -6.85 7.43 -10.86
N SER A 85 -6.77 6.12 -11.07
CA SER A 85 -7.63 5.11 -10.44
C SER A 85 -6.81 3.92 -9.91
N LEU A 86 -7.30 3.27 -8.84
CA LEU A 86 -6.64 2.17 -8.13
C LEU A 86 -7.22 0.79 -8.47
#